data_AF-A6JSN5-F1
#
_entry.id   AF-A6JSN5-F1
#
_cell.length_a   1.000
_cell.length_b   1.000
_cell.length_c   1.000
_cell.angle_alpha   90.00
_cell.angle_beta   90.00
_cell.angle_gamma   90.00
#
_symmetry.space_group_name_H-M   'P 1'
#
loop_
_entity.id
_entity.type
_entity.pdbx_description
1 polymer ?
#
loop_
_entity_poly.entity_id
_entity_poly.type
_entity_poly.pdbx_seq_one_letter_code
_entity_poly.pdbx_strand_id
1 'polypeptide(L)'
;MGKRQHQKDKMYITCAEYTHFYGGRKPDITQTSFRRLPFDHCSLSLQPFVYPVCTPEGVVFDLLNIVPWLKKYGTDPSTGEKLDGKSLIKLNFAKNSEGQYHCPVLYSVFTDNTHIVAIRTTGNVYTYEAVEQLNIKAKNLRDLLTDEPFSRQDIITLQDPTNLDKFNVSSFFHVKNNMRMIDPGMDT
;
A
#
# COMPACT_ATOMS: atom_id res chain seq x y z
N MET A 1 -25.71 -15.88 -53.74
CA MET A 1 -24.58 -16.84 -53.67
C MET A 1 -23.32 -16.10 -53.22
N GLY A 2 -22.85 -16.35 -51.99
CA GLY A 2 -21.80 -15.56 -51.34
C GLY A 2 -20.38 -16.05 -51.66
N LYS A 3 -19.63 -15.25 -52.43
CA LYS A 3 -18.24 -15.54 -52.88
C LYS A 3 -17.15 -15.41 -51.79
N ARG A 4 -17.47 -15.55 -50.49
CA ARG A 4 -16.50 -15.34 -49.39
C ARG A 4 -16.33 -16.54 -48.44
N GLN A 5 -16.89 -17.69 -48.78
CA GLN A 5 -16.93 -18.85 -47.87
C GLN A 5 -15.60 -19.62 -47.80
N HIS A 6 -14.78 -19.60 -48.85
CA HIS A 6 -13.52 -20.36 -48.92
C HIS A 6 -12.23 -19.60 -48.57
N GLN A 7 -12.32 -18.37 -48.04
CA GLN A 7 -11.10 -17.60 -47.74
C GLN A 7 -10.31 -18.13 -46.53
N LYS A 8 -10.90 -19.07 -45.77
CA LYS A 8 -10.32 -19.69 -44.57
C LYS A 8 -9.75 -21.10 -44.80
N ASP A 9 -10.01 -21.72 -45.96
CA ASP A 9 -9.42 -23.02 -46.33
C ASP A 9 -8.06 -22.80 -46.99
N LYS A 10 -7.04 -22.52 -46.18
CA LYS A 10 -5.65 -22.42 -46.65
C LYS A 10 -4.83 -23.51 -45.97
N MET A 11 -3.93 -24.14 -46.72
CA MET A 11 -3.03 -25.18 -46.19
C MET A 11 -1.89 -24.63 -45.31
N TYR A 12 -1.85 -23.31 -45.09
CA TYR A 12 -0.89 -22.64 -44.24
C TYR A 12 -1.62 -21.73 -43.26
N ILE A 13 -1.07 -21.59 -42.06
CA ILE A 13 -1.60 -20.71 -41.02
C ILE A 13 -0.95 -19.34 -41.21
N THR A 14 -1.76 -18.28 -41.32
CA THR A 14 -1.24 -16.91 -41.37
C THR A 14 -0.78 -16.45 -39.98
N CYS A 15 0.11 -15.46 -39.92
CA CYS A 15 0.54 -14.88 -38.64
C CYS A 15 -0.67 -14.41 -37.80
N ALA A 16 -1.66 -13.77 -38.43
CA ALA A 16 -2.87 -13.34 -37.76
C ALA A 16 -3.68 -14.52 -37.20
N GLU A 17 -3.81 -15.62 -37.94
CA GLU A 17 -4.53 -16.82 -37.49
C GLU A 17 -3.80 -17.53 -36.36
N TYR A 18 -2.46 -17.62 -36.43
CA TYR A 18 -1.63 -18.18 -35.37
C TYR A 18 -1.77 -17.39 -34.06
N THR A 19 -1.72 -16.06 -34.13
CA THR A 19 -1.83 -15.19 -32.96
C THR A 19 -3.21 -15.21 -32.30
N HIS A 20 -4.30 -15.29 -33.08
CA HIS A 20 -5.66 -15.11 -32.55
C HIS A 20 -6.41 -16.42 -32.27
N PHE A 21 -6.18 -17.49 -33.03
CA PHE A 21 -7.02 -18.69 -32.99
C PHE A 21 -6.30 -19.97 -32.55
N TYR A 22 -4.99 -20.09 -32.82
CA TYR A 22 -4.25 -21.35 -32.63
C TYR A 22 -3.18 -21.31 -31.53
N GLY A 23 -3.33 -20.41 -30.55
CA GLY A 23 -2.49 -20.40 -29.35
C GLY A 23 -1.11 -19.76 -29.52
N GLY A 24 -0.93 -18.89 -30.52
CA GLY A 24 0.26 -18.05 -30.62
C GLY A 24 0.47 -17.21 -29.36
N ARG A 25 1.73 -16.89 -29.04
CA ARG A 25 2.10 -16.03 -27.90
C ARG A 25 1.28 -14.75 -27.98
N LYS A 26 0.34 -14.58 -27.05
CA LYS A 26 -0.38 -13.30 -26.89
C LYS A 26 0.68 -12.22 -26.69
N PRO A 27 0.51 -11.01 -27.26
CA PRO A 27 1.40 -9.90 -26.89
C PRO A 27 1.45 -9.88 -25.37
N ASP A 28 2.65 -9.81 -24.79
CA ASP A 28 2.79 -9.61 -23.35
C ASP A 28 1.96 -8.37 -23.06
N ILE A 29 0.76 -8.58 -22.50
CA ILE A 29 0.14 -7.56 -21.67
C ILE A 29 1.27 -7.34 -20.68
N THR A 30 1.89 -6.17 -20.73
CA THR A 30 2.80 -5.73 -19.69
C THR A 30 1.95 -5.71 -18.44
N GLN A 31 1.77 -6.88 -17.81
CA GLN A 31 1.29 -6.99 -16.47
C GLN A 31 2.34 -6.23 -15.72
N THR A 32 2.00 -4.99 -15.37
CA THR A 32 2.79 -4.16 -14.49
C THR A 32 3.11 -5.06 -13.32
N SER A 33 4.35 -5.54 -13.27
CA SER A 33 4.76 -6.60 -12.35
C SER A 33 4.28 -6.17 -10.98
N PHE A 34 3.37 -6.93 -10.37
CA PHE A 34 2.87 -6.59 -9.05
C PHE A 34 4.08 -6.59 -8.11
N ARG A 35 4.46 -5.39 -7.68
CA ARG A 35 5.58 -5.16 -6.78
C ARG A 35 4.98 -4.66 -5.49
N ARG A 36 4.83 -5.58 -4.56
CA ARG A 36 4.32 -5.30 -3.24
C ARG A 36 5.36 -4.53 -2.45
N LEU A 37 4.98 -3.39 -1.90
CA LEU A 37 5.78 -2.71 -0.90
C LEU A 37 5.67 -3.45 0.45
N PRO A 38 6.79 -3.78 1.13
CA PRO A 38 6.76 -4.33 2.48
C PRO A 38 6.10 -3.36 3.47
N PHE A 39 5.55 -3.89 4.58
CA PHE A 39 4.82 -3.07 5.56
C PHE A 39 5.68 -2.05 6.29
N ASP A 40 6.99 -2.29 6.36
CA ASP A 40 7.98 -1.46 7.07
C ASP A 40 8.64 -0.39 6.16
N HIS A 41 8.15 -0.22 4.93
CA HIS A 41 8.69 0.72 3.96
C HIS A 41 7.79 1.94 3.74
N CYS A 42 8.43 3.08 3.48
CA CYS A 42 7.77 4.33 3.11
C CYS A 42 7.28 4.28 1.66
N SER A 43 6.02 4.66 1.44
CA SER A 43 5.39 4.65 0.10
C SER A 43 5.94 5.69 -0.87
N LEU A 44 6.77 6.64 -0.41
CA LEU A 44 7.41 7.66 -1.24
C LEU A 44 8.88 7.33 -1.54
N SER A 45 9.68 7.02 -0.53
CA SER A 45 11.11 6.72 -0.70
C SER A 45 11.36 5.26 -1.10
N LEU A 46 10.37 4.37 -0.91
CA LEU A 46 10.50 2.92 -1.12
C LEU A 46 11.63 2.30 -0.27
N GLN A 47 11.93 2.92 0.87
CA GLN A 47 12.94 2.51 1.83
C GLN A 47 12.30 2.27 3.20
N PRO A 48 12.94 1.48 4.08
CA PRO A 48 12.46 1.29 5.45
C PRO A 48 12.26 2.62 6.17
N PHE A 49 11.11 2.81 6.82
CA PHE A 49 10.83 4.05 7.55
C PHE A 49 11.56 4.11 8.90
N VAL A 50 11.82 5.33 9.38
CA VAL A 50 12.35 5.58 10.72
C VAL A 50 11.30 6.25 11.60
N TYR A 51 10.60 7.25 11.06
CA TYR A 51 9.53 7.97 11.73
C TYR A 51 8.22 7.77 10.96
N PRO A 52 7.58 6.60 11.11
CA PRO A 52 6.39 6.27 10.34
C PRO A 52 5.23 7.19 10.69
N VAL A 53 4.61 7.72 9.66
CA VAL A 53 3.35 8.45 9.71
C VAL A 53 2.40 7.85 8.69
N CYS A 54 1.10 7.91 8.95
CA CYS A 54 0.11 7.48 7.98
C CYS A 54 -0.87 8.60 7.62
N THR A 55 -1.42 8.47 6.42
CA THR A 55 -2.60 9.22 6.01
C THR A 55 -3.85 8.61 6.66
N PRO A 56 -4.97 9.35 6.73
CA PRO A 56 -6.25 8.81 7.20
C PRO A 56 -6.72 7.57 6.43
N GLU A 57 -6.31 7.47 5.16
CA GLU A 57 -6.57 6.31 4.30
C GLU A 57 -5.72 5.10 4.68
N GLY A 58 -4.65 5.26 5.47
CA GLY A 58 -3.77 4.18 5.91
C GLY A 58 -2.61 3.90 4.96
N VAL A 59 -2.12 4.91 4.23
CA VAL A 59 -0.85 4.80 3.47
C VAL A 59 0.29 5.27 4.37
N VAL A 60 1.34 4.46 4.49
CA VAL A 60 2.48 4.74 5.38
C VAL A 60 3.57 5.50 4.62
N PHE A 61 4.04 6.57 5.24
CA PHE A 61 5.16 7.38 4.79
C PHE A 61 6.14 7.60 5.94
N ASP A 62 7.34 8.05 5.61
CA ASP A 62 8.31 8.52 6.58
C ASP A 62 8.22 10.05 6.69
N LEU A 63 8.23 10.57 7.93
CA LEU A 63 8.03 11.98 8.22
C LEU A 63 9.01 12.89 7.46
N LEU A 64 10.28 12.48 7.39
CA LEU A 64 11.35 13.24 6.72
C LEU A 64 11.13 13.36 5.21
N ASN A 65 10.44 12.39 4.61
CA ASN A 65 10.20 12.33 3.18
C ASN A 65 8.88 13.00 2.78
N ILE A 66 7.81 12.79 3.55
CA ILE A 66 6.47 13.32 3.22
C ILE A 66 6.35 14.82 3.47
N VAL A 67 7.00 15.36 4.51
CA VAL A 67 6.90 16.79 4.83
C VAL A 67 7.46 17.68 3.72
N PRO A 68 8.66 17.42 3.17
CA PRO A 68 9.16 18.15 2.01
C PRO A 68 8.25 17.99 0.78
N TRP A 69 7.68 16.79 0.57
CA TRP A 69 6.77 16.55 -0.56
C TRP A 69 5.52 17.41 -0.49
N LEU A 70 4.87 17.45 0.68
CA LEU A 70 3.69 18.27 0.91
C LEU A 70 3.96 19.76 0.73
N LYS A 71 5.15 20.24 1.13
CA LYS A 71 5.55 21.65 0.89
C LYS A 71 5.68 21.98 -0.60
N LYS A 72 6.12 21.02 -1.42
CA LYS A 72 6.38 21.22 -2.85
C LYS A 72 5.13 21.02 -3.71
N TYR A 73 4.36 19.97 -3.45
CA TYR A 73 3.24 19.54 -4.30
C TYR A 73 1.87 19.65 -3.63
N GLY A 74 1.80 19.57 -2.30
CA GLY A 74 0.53 19.62 -1.56
C GLY A 74 -0.43 18.46 -1.83
N THR A 75 0.10 17.34 -2.34
CA THR A 75 -0.67 16.15 -2.71
C THR A 75 -0.13 14.88 -2.07
N ASP A 76 -0.94 13.84 -1.95
CA ASP A 76 -0.53 12.50 -1.54
C ASP A 76 0.29 11.84 -2.69
N PRO A 77 1.53 11.39 -2.45
CA PRO A 77 2.35 10.73 -3.47
C PRO A 77 1.77 9.43 -4.04
N SER A 78 0.88 8.75 -3.30
CA SER A 78 0.30 7.47 -3.68
C SER A 78 -0.97 7.65 -4.54
N THR A 79 -1.89 8.53 -4.12
CA THR A 79 -3.18 8.74 -4.78
C THR A 79 -3.21 9.96 -5.69
N GLY A 80 -2.40 10.99 -5.42
CA GLY A 80 -2.42 12.28 -6.11
C GLY A 80 -3.47 13.26 -5.58
N GLU A 81 -4.23 12.90 -4.54
CA GLU A 81 -5.23 13.77 -3.93
C GLU A 81 -4.60 14.84 -3.04
N LYS A 82 -5.34 15.91 -2.71
CA LYS A 82 -4.84 16.95 -1.81
C LYS A 82 -4.72 16.40 -0.39
N LEU A 83 -3.56 16.55 0.22
CA LEU A 83 -3.26 16.08 1.56
C LEU A 83 -2.72 17.22 2.42
N ASP A 84 -3.27 17.40 3.62
CA ASP A 84 -2.79 18.39 4.58
C ASP A 84 -1.74 17.77 5.50
N GLY A 85 -0.70 18.52 5.86
CA GLY A 85 0.33 18.03 6.78
C GLY A 85 -0.20 17.76 8.19
N LYS A 86 -1.29 18.43 8.58
CA LYS A 86 -1.93 18.24 9.90
C LYS A 86 -2.77 16.98 10.01
N SER A 87 -3.21 16.40 8.89
CA SER A 87 -3.99 15.16 8.89
C SER A 87 -3.12 13.91 8.98
N LEU A 88 -1.80 14.07 8.93
CA LEU A 88 -0.85 12.98 9.15
C LEU A 88 -0.89 12.51 10.61
N ILE A 89 -1.01 11.20 10.77
CA ILE A 89 -1.07 10.55 12.07
C ILE A 89 0.28 9.88 12.31
N LYS A 90 0.90 10.16 13.45
CA LYS A 90 2.15 9.50 13.84
C LYS A 90 1.85 8.05 14.23
N LEU A 91 2.62 7.11 13.71
CA LEU A 91 2.49 5.70 14.06
C LEU A 91 3.52 5.29 15.12
N ASN A 92 3.07 4.52 16.11
CA ASN A 92 3.89 3.95 17.16
C ASN A 92 3.93 2.42 16.99
N PHE A 93 5.02 1.92 16.42
CA PHE A 93 5.27 0.49 16.31
C PHE A 93 6.06 -0.03 17.52
N ALA A 94 5.60 -1.13 18.11
CA ALA A 94 6.34 -1.82 19.17
C ALA A 94 7.37 -2.77 18.56
N LYS A 95 8.57 -2.84 19.17
CA LYS A 95 9.65 -3.77 18.80
C LYS A 95 9.93 -4.73 19.94
N ASN A 96 10.17 -6.00 19.61
CA ASN A 96 10.58 -7.00 20.59
C ASN A 96 12.07 -6.86 20.93
N SER A 97 12.58 -7.71 21.82
CA SER A 97 14.01 -7.74 22.19
C SER A 97 14.94 -8.07 21.01
N GLU A 98 14.42 -8.70 19.96
CA GLU A 98 15.14 -9.05 18.73
C GLU A 98 15.08 -7.94 17.66
N GLY A 99 14.41 -6.82 17.96
CA GLY A 99 14.27 -5.67 17.05
C GLY A 99 13.18 -5.83 15.98
N GLN A 100 12.40 -6.90 16.01
CA GLN A 100 11.29 -7.15 15.09
C GLN A 100 10.03 -6.41 15.54
N TYR A 101 9.26 -5.90 14.58
CA TYR A 101 7.97 -5.27 14.88
C TYR A 101 6.94 -6.31 15.30
N HIS A 102 6.21 -6.04 16.36
CA HIS A 102 5.20 -6.95 16.89
C HIS A 102 3.99 -6.20 17.44
N CYS A 103 2.87 -6.91 17.58
CA CYS A 103 1.71 -6.40 18.29
C CYS A 103 2.01 -6.36 19.79
N PRO A 104 1.85 -5.21 20.45
CA PRO A 104 2.19 -5.06 21.87
C PRO A 104 1.24 -5.79 22.83
N VAL A 105 0.10 -6.30 22.33
CA VAL A 105 -0.91 -6.98 23.14
C VAL A 105 -0.83 -8.50 22.97
N LEU A 106 -0.85 -8.97 21.73
CA LEU A 106 -0.80 -10.41 21.41
C LEU A 106 0.63 -10.96 21.30
N TYR A 107 1.63 -10.09 21.34
CA TYR A 107 3.04 -10.44 21.14
C TYR A 107 3.37 -11.13 19.81
N SER A 108 2.44 -11.10 18.85
CA SER A 108 2.63 -11.65 17.52
C SER A 108 3.49 -10.73 16.66
N VAL A 109 4.51 -11.31 16.02
CA VAL A 109 5.41 -10.58 15.11
C VAL A 109 4.68 -10.22 13.83
N PHE A 110 4.85 -8.98 13.36
CA PHE A 110 4.28 -8.54 12.09
C PHE A 110 5.06 -9.14 10.93
N THR A 111 4.32 -9.65 9.95
CA THR A 111 4.84 -10.17 8.69
C THR A 111 4.16 -9.49 7.53
N ASP A 112 4.69 -9.68 6.32
CA ASP A 112 4.04 -9.20 5.09
C ASP A 112 2.63 -9.73 4.92
N ASN A 113 2.20 -10.82 5.55
CA ASN A 113 0.82 -11.31 5.39
C ASN A 113 -0.07 -11.03 6.60
N THR A 114 0.41 -10.24 7.55
CA THR A 114 -0.36 -9.90 8.74
C THR A 114 -1.33 -8.76 8.42
N HIS A 115 -2.57 -8.86 8.94
CA HIS A 115 -3.51 -7.76 8.90
C HIS A 115 -3.17 -6.77 10.02
N ILE A 116 -2.67 -5.60 9.65
CA ILE A 116 -2.15 -4.57 10.56
C ILE A 116 -3.08 -3.37 10.56
N VAL A 117 -3.42 -2.91 11.75
CA VAL A 117 -4.27 -1.72 11.97
C VAL A 117 -3.62 -0.76 12.94
N ALA A 118 -3.95 0.52 12.82
CA ALA A 118 -3.59 1.56 13.75
C ALA A 118 -4.84 2.26 14.29
N ILE A 119 -4.76 2.72 15.53
CA ILE A 119 -5.79 3.59 16.12
C ILE A 119 -5.41 5.04 15.82
N ARG A 120 -6.32 5.80 15.19
CA ARG A 120 -6.09 7.20 14.78
C ARG A 120 -5.75 8.13 15.94
N THR A 121 -6.41 7.96 17.09
CA THR A 121 -6.26 8.87 18.24
C THR A 121 -4.88 8.75 18.88
N THR A 122 -4.41 7.52 19.09
CA THR A 122 -3.15 7.22 19.80
C THR A 122 -1.97 7.00 18.86
N GLY A 123 -2.23 6.62 17.61
CA GLY A 123 -1.23 6.18 16.65
C GLY A 123 -0.67 4.79 16.91
N ASN A 124 -1.20 4.06 17.90
CA ASN A 124 -0.69 2.73 18.27
C ASN A 124 -1.07 1.69 17.23
N VAL A 125 -0.10 0.82 16.89
CA VAL A 125 -0.25 -0.22 15.86
C VAL A 125 -0.48 -1.58 16.49
N TYR A 126 -1.50 -2.28 16.01
CA TYR A 126 -1.95 -3.60 16.49
C TYR A 126 -2.18 -4.56 15.34
N THR A 127 -2.28 -5.86 15.64
CA THR A 127 -2.92 -6.79 14.71
C THR A 127 -4.43 -6.55 14.68
N TYR A 128 -5.04 -6.73 13.52
CA TYR A 128 -6.50 -6.65 13.39
C TYR A 128 -7.21 -7.61 14.35
N GLU A 129 -6.65 -8.82 14.54
CA GLU A 129 -7.19 -9.81 15.47
C GLU A 129 -7.32 -9.28 16.91
N ALA A 130 -6.30 -8.56 17.40
CA ALA A 130 -6.32 -7.98 18.74
C ALA A 130 -7.47 -6.98 18.89
N VAL A 131 -7.60 -6.06 17.93
CA VAL A 131 -8.66 -5.05 17.92
C VAL A 131 -10.04 -5.70 17.73
N GLU A 132 -10.14 -6.73 16.90
CA GLU A 132 -11.39 -7.43 16.65
C GLU A 132 -11.90 -8.13 17.91
N GLN A 133 -11.03 -8.88 18.59
CA GLN A 133 -11.40 -9.68 19.76
C GLN A 133 -11.59 -8.81 21.01
N LEU A 134 -10.65 -7.92 21.30
CA LEU A 134 -10.59 -7.19 22.57
C LEU A 134 -11.37 -5.88 22.55
N ASN A 135 -11.57 -5.26 21.38
CA ASN A 135 -12.32 -4.02 21.27
C ASN A 135 -13.70 -4.23 20.63
N ILE A 136 -13.73 -4.75 19.40
CA ILE A 136 -14.95 -4.81 18.59
C ILE A 136 -15.96 -5.80 19.17
N LYS A 137 -15.54 -7.04 19.46
CA LYS A 137 -16.41 -8.11 20.00
C LYS A 137 -16.77 -7.86 21.46
N ALA A 138 -15.82 -7.36 22.26
CA ALA A 138 -16.05 -6.98 23.65
C ALA A 138 -16.87 -5.69 23.83
N LYS A 139 -17.15 -4.95 22.75
CA LYS A 139 -17.81 -3.63 22.76
C LYS A 139 -17.09 -2.60 23.64
N ASN A 140 -15.77 -2.74 23.78
CA ASN A 140 -14.92 -1.83 24.54
C ASN A 140 -13.99 -1.06 23.59
N LEU A 141 -14.43 0.08 23.08
CA LEU A 141 -13.66 0.88 22.11
C LEU A 141 -12.72 1.85 22.84
N ARG A 142 -11.70 1.28 23.48
CA ARG A 142 -10.62 2.00 24.17
C ARG A 142 -9.28 1.42 23.79
N ASP A 143 -8.29 2.29 23.56
CA ASP A 143 -6.96 1.87 23.15
C ASP A 143 -6.38 0.86 24.16
N LEU A 144 -5.84 -0.24 23.66
CA LEU A 144 -5.42 -1.37 24.49
C LEU A 144 -4.17 -1.07 25.34
N LEU A 145 -3.44 0.01 25.04
CA LEU A 145 -2.26 0.43 25.78
C LEU A 145 -2.51 1.66 26.64
N THR A 146 -3.23 2.66 26.12
CA THR A 146 -3.40 3.96 26.79
C THR A 146 -4.77 4.15 27.42
N ASP A 147 -5.72 3.24 27.20
CA ASP A 147 -7.13 3.34 27.65
C ASP A 147 -7.88 4.56 27.10
N GLU A 148 -7.35 5.21 26.05
CA GLU A 148 -8.02 6.35 25.41
C GLU A 148 -9.24 5.89 24.60
N PRO A 149 -10.41 6.54 24.75
CA PRO A 149 -11.61 6.17 23.99
C PRO A 149 -11.43 6.50 22.51
N PHE A 150 -11.88 5.59 21.64
CA PHE A 150 -11.87 5.80 20.19
C PHE A 150 -13.17 5.28 19.56
N SER A 151 -13.42 5.65 18.31
CA SER A 151 -14.59 5.21 17.54
C SER A 151 -14.21 4.16 16.48
N ARG A 152 -15.18 3.42 15.95
CA ARG A 152 -14.88 2.44 14.88
C ARG A 152 -14.27 3.09 13.63
N GLN A 153 -14.57 4.36 13.40
CA GLN A 153 -14.04 5.16 12.29
C GLN A 153 -12.56 5.54 12.48
N ASP A 154 -12.06 5.45 13.72
CA ASP A 154 -10.68 5.73 14.07
C ASP A 154 -9.76 4.53 13.83
N ILE A 155 -10.31 3.36 13.49
CA ILE A 155 -9.51 2.18 13.13
C ILE A 155 -9.05 2.34 11.68
N ILE A 156 -7.74 2.51 11.50
CA ILE A 156 -7.11 2.68 10.19
C ILE A 156 -6.40 1.38 9.82
N THR A 157 -6.77 0.81 8.68
CA THR A 157 -6.08 -0.37 8.15
C THR A 157 -4.80 0.04 7.42
N LEU A 158 -3.66 -0.37 7.98
CA LEU A 158 -2.34 -0.12 7.40
C LEU A 158 -1.93 -1.20 6.42
N GLN A 159 -2.33 -2.45 6.65
CA GLN A 159 -2.09 -3.55 5.72
C GLN A 159 -3.22 -4.55 5.80
N ASP A 160 -3.79 -4.91 4.66
CA ASP A 160 -4.76 -5.99 4.54
C ASP A 160 -4.22 -7.05 3.56
N PRO A 161 -3.97 -8.30 4.00
CA PRO A 161 -3.50 -9.35 3.11
C PRO A 161 -4.53 -9.73 2.02
N THR A 162 -5.81 -9.39 2.20
CA THR A 162 -6.87 -9.66 1.22
C THR A 162 -7.01 -8.57 0.16
N ASN A 163 -6.50 -7.36 0.43
CA ASN A 163 -6.58 -6.22 -0.48
C ASN A 163 -5.19 -5.61 -0.68
N LEU A 164 -4.50 -6.08 -1.71
CA LEU A 164 -3.10 -5.75 -1.99
C LEU A 164 -2.92 -4.64 -3.02
N ASP A 165 -3.97 -4.22 -3.72
CA ASP A 165 -3.90 -3.27 -4.85
C ASP A 165 -3.38 -1.90 -4.41
N LYS A 166 -3.67 -1.52 -3.16
CA LYS A 166 -3.23 -0.27 -2.53
C LYS A 166 -1.71 -0.19 -2.36
N PHE A 167 -0.99 -1.32 -2.29
CA PHE A 167 0.46 -1.37 -2.06
C PHE A 167 1.27 -1.75 -3.30
N ASN A 168 0.63 -1.75 -4.47
CA ASN A 168 1.33 -1.98 -5.72
C ASN A 168 2.15 -0.72 -6.08
N VAL A 169 3.48 -0.81 -5.97
CA VAL A 169 4.38 0.33 -6.28
C VAL A 169 4.15 0.88 -7.69
N SER A 170 3.78 0.01 -8.64
CA SER A 170 3.49 0.40 -10.02
C SER A 170 2.24 1.27 -10.16
N SER A 171 1.34 1.25 -9.17
CA SER A 171 0.08 2.00 -9.20
C SER A 171 0.23 3.43 -8.64
N PHE A 172 1.29 3.70 -7.88
CA PHE A 172 1.51 4.97 -7.20
C PHE A 172 1.60 6.17 -8.15
N PHE A 173 0.95 7.26 -7.77
CA PHE A 173 0.86 8.48 -8.56
C PHE A 173 2.24 9.08 -8.89
N HIS A 174 3.13 9.19 -7.90
CA HIS A 174 4.47 9.74 -8.13
C HIS A 174 5.32 8.86 -9.06
N VAL A 175 5.17 7.53 -8.99
CA VAL A 175 5.88 6.58 -9.88
C VAL A 175 5.40 6.72 -11.31
N LYS A 176 4.08 6.75 -11.52
CA LYS A 176 3.49 6.90 -12.87
C LYS A 176 3.85 8.22 -13.53
N ASN A 177 3.91 9.30 -12.75
CA ASN A 177 4.22 10.64 -13.25
C ASN A 177 5.71 11.00 -13.18
N ASN A 178 6.58 10.05 -12.83
CA ASN A 178 8.02 10.26 -12.64
C ASN A 178 8.35 11.47 -11.73
N MET A 179 7.52 11.70 -10.72
CA MET A 179 7.72 12.79 -9.76
C MET A 179 8.66 12.32 -8.66
N ARG A 180 9.71 13.09 -8.39
CA ARG A 180 10.71 12.79 -7.38
C ARG A 180 11.03 14.01 -6.54
N MET A 181 11.37 13.77 -5.29
CA MET A 181 12.07 14.76 -4.47
C MET A 181 13.53 14.70 -4.87
N ILE A 182 14.07 15.85 -5.28
CA ILE A 182 15.50 16.00 -5.51
C ILE A 182 16.04 16.56 -4.21
N ASP A 183 17.01 15.86 -3.61
CA ASP A 183 17.70 16.39 -2.45
C ASP A 183 18.47 17.67 -2.86
N PRO A 184 18.42 18.76 -2.07
CA PRO A 184 19.09 20.02 -2.40
C PRO A 184 20.64 19.98 -2.39
N GLY A 185 21.28 18.86 -2.73
CA GLY A 185 22.72 18.65 -2.63
C GLY A 185 23.33 17.68 -3.65
N MET A 186 22.61 17.28 -4.70
CA MET A 186 23.15 16.45 -5.80
C MET A 186 23.33 17.22 -7.13
N ASP A 187 23.56 18.54 -7.04
CA ASP A 187 24.01 19.36 -8.17
C ASP A 187 25.41 19.91 -7.85
N THR A 188 26.43 19.04 -7.80
CA THR A 188 27.85 19.42 -7.94
C THR A 188 28.63 18.32 -8.62
#